data_AF-A0A1B8P779-F1
#
_entry.id   AF-A0A1B8P779-F1
#
_cell.length_a   1.000
_cell.length_b   1.000
_cell.length_c   1.000
_cell.angle_alpha   90.00
_cell.angle_beta   90.00
_cell.angle_gamma   90.00
#
_symmetry.space_group_name_H-M   'P 1'
#
loop_
_entity.id
_entity.type
_entity.pdbx_description
1 polymer ?
#
loop_
_entity_poly.entity_id
_entity_poly.type
_entity_poly.pdbx_seq_one_letter_code
_entity_poly.pdbx_strand_id
1 'polypeptide(L)'
;MSAPKKPSSCCPGSRCQRRPRLEAAFGVRLGIVVTDTFGRPWRMGLVNVAIGLARVPARIDMVGERDAFGRVLSVTMPALADDWLPPRAW
;
A
#
# COMPACT_ATOMS: atom_id res chain seq x y z
N MET A 1 24.97 23.15 -2.35
CA MET A 1 25.19 21.96 -1.49
C MET A 1 23.89 21.62 -0.79
N SER A 2 23.15 20.63 -1.30
CA SER A 2 21.86 20.24 -0.71
C SER A 2 22.08 19.42 0.55
N ALA A 3 21.37 19.80 1.62
CA ALA A 3 21.42 19.15 2.93
C ALA A 3 21.12 17.64 2.84
N PRO A 4 21.74 16.79 3.70
CA PRO A 4 21.41 15.38 3.74
C PRO A 4 19.94 15.21 4.17
N LYS A 5 19.12 14.56 3.34
CA LYS A 5 17.79 14.11 3.72
C LYS A 5 17.95 13.22 4.97
N LYS A 6 17.60 13.74 6.15
CA LYS A 6 17.50 12.95 7.37
C LYS A 6 16.58 11.76 7.10
N PRO A 7 16.99 10.50 7.35
CA PRO A 7 16.03 9.42 7.42
C PRO A 7 15.09 9.76 8.57
N SER A 8 13.82 10.03 8.25
CA SER A 8 12.80 10.38 9.22
C SER A 8 12.71 9.29 10.28
N SER A 9 13.26 9.60 11.46
CA SER A 9 12.89 9.13 12.80
C SER A 9 12.39 7.68 12.90
N CYS A 10 13.25 6.78 13.36
CA CYS A 10 12.81 5.57 14.03
C CYS A 10 13.66 5.35 15.28
N CYS A 11 13.00 5.22 16.44
CA CYS A 11 13.64 4.89 17.70
C CYS A 11 14.35 3.52 17.62
N PRO A 12 15.45 3.30 18.36
CA PRO A 12 16.28 2.09 18.28
C PRO A 12 15.60 0.79 18.78
N GLY A 13 14.33 0.83 19.19
CA GLY A 13 13.58 -0.31 19.71
C GLY A 13 12.87 -1.13 18.62
N SER A 14 13.46 -2.28 18.27
CA SER A 14 12.87 -3.54 17.77
C SER A 14 11.95 -3.59 16.53
N ARG A 15 11.16 -2.56 16.19
CA ARG A 15 10.12 -2.66 15.15
C ARG A 15 10.60 -2.28 13.75
N CYS A 16 11.46 -1.26 13.65
CA CYS A 16 11.96 -0.74 12.36
C CYS A 16 13.11 -1.58 11.77
N GLN A 17 13.73 -2.47 12.56
CA GLN A 17 14.86 -3.31 12.13
C GLN A 17 14.44 -4.58 11.37
N ARG A 18 13.17 -4.99 11.47
CA ARG A 18 12.71 -6.24 10.86
C ARG A 18 12.82 -6.21 9.34
N ARG A 19 12.38 -5.13 8.69
CA ARG A 19 12.44 -5.02 7.23
C ARG A 19 13.88 -5.08 6.68
N PRO A 20 14.86 -4.26 7.15
CA PRO A 20 16.24 -4.38 6.69
C PRO A 20 16.85 -5.77 6.91
N ARG A 21 16.54 -6.42 8.04
CA ARG A 21 17.04 -7.75 8.36
C ARG A 21 16.47 -8.84 7.46
N LEU A 22 15.17 -8.76 7.14
CA LEU A 22 14.48 -9.65 6.20
C LEU A 22 14.97 -9.41 4.77
N GLU A 23 15.10 -8.15 4.33
CA GLU A 23 15.65 -7.82 3.01
C GLU A 23 17.09 -8.32 2.86
N ALA A 24 17.93 -8.19 3.90
CA ALA A 24 19.30 -8.70 3.89
C ALA A 24 19.37 -10.23 3.86
N ALA A 25 18.48 -10.92 4.58
CA ALA A 25 18.46 -12.38 4.64
C ALA A 25 17.98 -13.02 3.32
N PHE A 26 17.02 -12.39 2.63
CA PHE A 26 16.40 -12.95 1.43
C PHE A 26 16.85 -12.29 0.12
N GLY A 27 17.64 -11.22 0.18
CA GLY A 27 18.14 -10.50 -1.00
C GLY A 27 17.05 -9.82 -1.85
N VAL A 28 15.82 -9.75 -1.35
CA VAL A 28 14.66 -9.18 -2.05
C VAL A 28 14.26 -7.84 -1.45
N ARG A 29 13.61 -7.00 -2.28
CA ARG A 29 12.99 -5.76 -1.80
C ARG A 29 11.56 -6.06 -1.35
N LEU A 30 11.24 -5.79 -0.09
CA LEU A 30 9.95 -6.16 0.49
C LEU A 30 8.96 -4.99 0.47
N GLY A 31 7.74 -5.29 0.03
CA GLY A 31 6.55 -4.49 0.32
C GLY A 31 5.93 -4.95 1.64
N ILE A 32 5.46 -4.01 2.46
CA ILE A 32 4.77 -4.32 3.72
C ILE A 32 3.40 -3.65 3.70
N VAL A 33 2.38 -4.44 4.00
CA VAL A 33 1.01 -3.99 4.28
C VAL A 33 0.69 -4.37 5.72
N VAL A 34 0.24 -3.39 6.50
CA VAL A 34 -0.25 -3.59 7.86
C VAL A 34 -1.76 -3.43 7.81
N THR A 35 -2.48 -4.48 8.15
CA THR A 35 -3.94 -4.49 8.19
C THR A 35 -4.44 -4.54 9.63
N ASP A 36 -5.62 -4.00 9.84
CA ASP A 36 -6.38 -4.17 11.08
C ASP A 36 -7.84 -4.50 10.75
N THR A 37 -8.56 -5.04 11.72
CA THR A 37 -9.91 -5.56 11.55
C THR A 37 -10.95 -4.47 11.79
N PHE A 38 -11.79 -4.20 10.78
CA PHE A 38 -12.85 -3.19 10.82
C PHE A 38 -14.22 -3.80 10.53
N GLY A 39 -15.26 -3.23 11.13
CA GLY A 39 -16.64 -3.42 10.67
C GLY A 39 -16.94 -2.54 9.45
N ARG A 40 -17.77 -3.02 8.52
CA ARG A 40 -18.29 -2.20 7.40
C ARG A 40 -19.76 -1.86 7.63
N PRO A 41 -20.17 -0.59 7.48
CA PRO A 41 -21.58 -0.23 7.52
C PRO A 41 -22.42 -1.09 6.58
N TRP A 42 -23.63 -1.42 7.02
CA TRP A 42 -24.65 -2.15 6.25
C TRP A 42 -24.30 -3.60 5.88
N ARG A 43 -23.23 -4.17 6.42
CA ARG A 43 -22.86 -5.59 6.25
C ARG A 43 -22.54 -6.23 7.59
N MET A 44 -22.98 -7.47 7.77
CA MET A 44 -22.56 -8.30 8.89
C MET A 44 -21.17 -8.87 8.61
N GLY A 45 -20.30 -8.83 9.63
CA GLY A 45 -18.94 -9.38 9.56
C GLY A 45 -17.85 -8.32 9.64
N LEU A 46 -16.62 -8.80 9.82
CA LEU A 46 -15.42 -7.99 9.92
C LEU A 46 -14.55 -8.18 8.67
N VAL A 47 -13.86 -7.13 8.27
CA VAL A 47 -12.93 -7.13 7.13
C VAL A 47 -11.59 -6.55 7.55
N ASN A 48 -10.51 -7.03 6.93
CA ASN A 48 -9.20 -6.41 7.10
C ASN A 48 -9.12 -5.16 6.22
N VAL A 49 -8.64 -4.06 6.78
CA VAL A 49 -8.37 -2.80 6.09
C VAL A 49 -6.91 -2.44 6.29
N ALA A 50 -6.23 -2.03 5.23
CA ALA A 50 -4.85 -1.59 5.28
C ALA A 50 -4.75 -0.24 5.99
N ILE A 51 -4.07 -0.22 7.13
CA ILE A 51 -3.82 0.97 7.96
C ILE A 51 -2.38 1.48 7.84
N GLY A 52 -1.49 0.70 7.23
CA GLY A 52 -0.08 1.08 7.04
C GLY A 52 0.55 0.40 5.85
N LEU A 53 1.38 1.14 5.11
CA LEU A 53 2.03 0.68 3.88
C LEU A 53 3.50 1.08 3.86
N ALA A 54 4.35 0.18 3.37
CA ALA A 54 5.74 0.51 3.02
C ALA A 54 6.09 -0.14 1.68
N ARG A 55 6.54 0.68 0.73
CA ARG A 55 6.98 0.24 -0.61
C ARG A 55 5.88 -0.47 -1.44
N VAL A 56 4.63 -0.16 -1.15
CA VAL A 56 3.43 -0.62 -1.85
C VAL A 56 2.57 0.61 -2.18
N PRO A 57 2.04 0.74 -3.41
CA PRO A 57 1.13 1.83 -3.75
C PRO A 57 -0.20 1.67 -3.00
N ALA A 58 -0.66 2.75 -2.37
CA ALA A 58 -1.95 2.75 -1.66
C ALA A 58 -3.16 2.73 -2.60
N ARG A 59 -3.01 3.41 -3.74
CA ARG A 59 -4.05 3.63 -4.75
C ARG A 59 -3.44 3.58 -6.15
N ILE A 60 -4.26 3.23 -7.13
CA ILE A 60 -3.96 3.53 -8.54
C ILE A 60 -4.78 4.75 -8.93
N ASP A 61 -4.18 5.67 -9.66
CA ASP A 61 -4.90 6.75 -10.30
C ASP A 61 -5.36 6.28 -11.69
N MET A 62 -6.66 6.07 -11.87
CA MET A 62 -7.25 5.70 -13.15
C MET A 62 -7.96 6.90 -13.80
N VAL A 63 -7.79 8.11 -13.26
CA VAL A 63 -8.41 9.31 -13.84
C VAL A 63 -7.88 9.54 -15.25
N GLY A 64 -8.78 9.63 -16.22
CA GLY A 64 -8.43 9.77 -17.63
C GLY A 64 -8.24 8.45 -18.38
N GLU A 65 -8.21 7.30 -17.69
CA GLU A 65 -8.23 5.99 -18.37
C GLU A 65 -9.61 5.69 -18.97
N ARG A 66 -9.65 4.74 -19.90
CA ARG A 66 -10.87 4.29 -20.57
C ARG A 66 -11.36 2.98 -19.97
N ASP A 67 -12.66 2.91 -19.69
CA ASP A 67 -13.29 1.65 -19.30
C ASP A 67 -13.42 0.67 -20.50
N ALA A 68 -13.93 -0.53 -20.24
CA ALA A 68 -14.16 -1.56 -21.25
C ALA A 68 -15.11 -1.13 -22.40
N PHE A 69 -15.86 -0.03 -22.21
CA PHE A 69 -16.79 0.54 -23.18
C PHE A 69 -16.27 1.86 -23.78
N GLY A 70 -15.00 2.20 -23.53
CA GLY A 70 -14.33 3.37 -24.09
C GLY A 70 -14.66 4.71 -23.43
N ARG A 71 -15.37 4.72 -22.29
CA ARG A 71 -15.72 5.94 -21.54
C ARG A 71 -14.57 6.37 -20.64
N VAL A 72 -14.36 7.68 -20.52
CA VAL A 72 -13.31 8.24 -19.66
C VAL A 72 -13.72 8.17 -18.19
N LEU A 73 -12.84 7.63 -17.36
CA LEU A 73 -13.01 7.59 -15.91
C LEU A 73 -12.72 8.96 -15.29
N SER A 74 -13.73 9.58 -14.69
CA SER A 74 -13.62 10.95 -14.16
C SER A 74 -13.01 11.03 -12.77
N VAL A 75 -13.32 10.07 -11.88
CA VAL A 75 -12.90 10.06 -10.46
C VAL A 75 -12.81 8.61 -9.98
N THR A 76 -11.84 7.85 -10.47
CA THR A 76 -11.67 6.45 -10.08
C THR A 76 -10.27 6.25 -9.53
N MET A 77 -10.20 6.09 -8.21
CA MET A 77 -8.97 5.76 -7.48
C MET A 77 -9.20 4.51 -6.64
N PRO A 78 -8.99 3.30 -7.19
CA PRO A 78 -9.15 2.08 -6.43
C PRO A 78 -8.16 2.01 -5.26
N ALA A 79 -8.65 1.59 -4.09
CA ALA A 79 -7.84 1.35 -2.91
C ALA A 79 -7.08 0.02 -3.02
N LEU A 80 -6.00 0.02 -3.79
CA LEU A 80 -5.14 -1.15 -4.01
C LEU A 80 -4.72 -1.87 -2.74
N ALA A 81 -4.50 -1.10 -1.67
CA ALA A 81 -4.03 -1.62 -0.40
C ALA A 81 -5.03 -2.58 0.27
N ASP A 82 -6.33 -2.37 0.05
CA ASP A 82 -7.40 -3.16 0.67
C ASP A 82 -7.82 -4.35 -0.20
N ASP A 83 -7.72 -4.22 -1.51
CA ASP A 83 -8.18 -5.22 -2.48
C ASP A 83 -7.04 -6.09 -3.03
N TRP A 84 -5.80 -5.89 -2.53
CA TRP A 84 -4.52 -6.42 -3.02
C TRP A 84 -4.62 -7.08 -4.41
N LEU A 85 -4.76 -6.21 -5.42
CA LEU A 85 -4.70 -6.61 -6.81
C LEU A 85 -3.35 -6.13 -7.38
N PRO A 86 -2.46 -7.01 -7.85
CA PRO A 86 -1.21 -6.57 -8.43
C PRO A 86 -1.50 -5.68 -9.66
N PRO A 87 -0.73 -4.60 -9.90
CA PRO A 87 -1.02 -3.61 -10.94
C PRO A 87 -0.86 -4.09 -12.41
N ARG A 88 -1.02 -5.40 -12.69
CA ARG A 88 -1.05 -6.00 -14.05
C ARG A 88 -1.92 -7.26 -14.08
N ALA A 89 -3.15 -7.16 -13.59
CA ALA A 89 -4.12 -8.25 -13.67
C ALA A 89 -5.10 -8.09 -14.85
N TRP A 90 -4.70 -7.44 -15.96
CA TRP A 90 -5.36 -7.47 -17.28
C TRP A 90 -4.30 -7.18 -18.35
#